data_AF-A0A453SF95-F1
#
_entry.id   AF-A0A453SF95-F1
#
_cell.length_a   1.000
_cell.length_b   1.000
_cell.length_c   1.000
_cell.angle_alpha   90.00
_cell.angle_beta   90.00
_cell.angle_gamma   90.00
#
_symmetry.space_group_name_H-M   'P 1'
#
loop_
_entity.id
_entity.type
_entity.pdbx_description
1 polymer ?
#
loop_
_entity_poly.entity_id
_entity_poly.type
_entity_poly.pdbx_seq_one_letter_code
_entity_poly.pdbx_strand_id
1 'polypeptide(L)'
;KPFVDEMRAVAMRLHTKDQAREGEKEPQAPPVARWEPTVEGYLRFLVDSKLVFQTLEDIVDRAAVPWYAEFRNTGLERSEPLKKDLEWFTEQGHTIPEPTAAGTAYASYLEELSEKDPQAFICHFYNVYFAHTAGGRMIGKKVLLCRK
;
A
#
# COMPACT_ATOMS: atom_id res chain seq x y z
N LYS A 1 -3.48 28.13 15.21
CA LYS A 1 -2.71 27.57 14.08
C LYS A 1 -3.74 27.03 13.06
N PRO A 2 -3.52 27.15 11.75
CA PRO A 2 -4.33 26.46 10.75
C PRO A 2 -4.38 24.95 11.05
N PHE A 3 -5.54 24.32 10.87
CA PHE A 3 -5.74 22.87 11.07
C PHE A 3 -4.69 22.02 10.32
N VAL A 4 -4.31 22.45 9.13
CA VAL A 4 -3.28 21.80 8.28
C VAL A 4 -1.91 21.78 8.96
N ASP A 5 -1.52 22.87 9.63
CA ASP A 5 -0.22 22.95 10.31
C ASP A 5 -0.18 22.05 11.56
N GLU A 6 -1.32 21.90 12.23
CA GLU A 6 -1.47 20.96 13.35
C GLU A 6 -1.38 19.51 12.89
N MET A 7 -2.08 19.15 11.81
CA MET A 7 -2.00 17.81 11.22
C MET A 7 -0.59 17.48 10.74
N ARG A 8 0.11 18.45 10.13
CA ARG A 8 1.50 18.28 9.72
C ARG A 8 2.41 18.01 10.91
N ALA A 9 2.26 18.77 12.01
CA ALA A 9 3.06 18.56 13.21
C ALA A 9 2.83 17.16 13.84
N VAL A 10 1.58 16.71 13.88
CA VAL A 10 1.25 15.35 14.36
C VAL A 10 1.80 14.28 13.43
N ALA A 11 1.70 14.46 12.11
CA ALA A 11 2.25 13.53 11.14
C ALA A 11 3.78 13.39 11.28
N MET A 12 4.51 14.50 11.43
CA MET A 12 5.97 14.48 11.61
C MET A 12 6.41 13.72 12.88
N ARG A 13 5.63 13.80 13.96
CA ARG A 13 5.85 12.99 15.18
C ARG A 13 5.73 11.48 14.98
N LEU A 14 5.06 11.05 13.92
CA LEU A 14 4.86 9.64 13.61
C LEU A 14 5.92 9.07 12.65
N HIS A 15 6.67 9.93 11.97
CA HIS A 15 7.68 9.53 10.97
C HIS A 15 9.07 9.43 11.61
N THR A 16 9.89 8.50 11.12
CA THR A 16 11.33 8.50 11.42
C THR A 16 12.07 9.52 10.54
N LYS A 17 13.29 9.90 10.92
CA LYS A 17 14.13 10.80 10.11
C LYS A 17 14.45 10.26 8.71
N ASP A 18 14.44 8.94 8.55
CA ASP A 18 14.62 8.26 7.25
C ASP A 18 13.39 8.42 6.35
N GLN A 19 12.20 8.59 6.92
CA GLN A 19 10.94 8.75 6.20
C GLN A 19 10.64 10.23 5.88
N ALA A 20 11.02 11.16 6.76
CA ALA A 20 10.87 12.59 6.55
C ALA A 20 11.97 13.38 7.28
N ARG A 21 12.49 14.45 6.66
CA ARG A 21 13.55 15.30 7.24
C ARG A 21 13.20 15.86 8.62
N GLU A 22 11.91 16.09 8.87
CA GLU A 22 11.35 16.63 10.12
C GLU A 22 10.83 15.52 11.05
N GLY A 23 11.08 14.24 10.75
CA GLY A 23 10.62 13.10 11.55
C GLY A 23 11.23 13.06 12.95
N GLU A 24 10.41 12.77 13.96
CA GLU A 24 10.81 12.76 15.37
C GLU A 24 10.95 11.36 15.98
N LYS A 25 10.54 10.28 15.27
CA LYS A 25 10.71 8.91 15.79
C LYS A 25 12.12 8.37 15.56
N GLU A 26 12.63 7.66 16.56
CA GLU A 26 13.80 6.81 16.43
C GLU A 26 13.51 5.66 15.44
N PRO A 27 14.44 5.34 14.52
CA PRO A 27 14.29 4.22 13.61
C PRO A 27 14.23 2.91 14.39
N GLN A 28 13.12 2.18 14.25
CA GLN A 28 12.92 0.88 14.91
C GLN A 28 13.62 -0.29 14.19
N ALA A 29 14.11 -0.04 12.98
CA ALA A 29 14.89 -0.97 12.19
C ALA A 29 16.23 -0.32 11.84
N PRO A 30 17.30 -1.10 11.62
CA PRO A 30 18.55 -0.57 11.07
C PRO A 30 18.25 0.28 9.82
N PRO A 31 19.04 1.35 9.56
CA PRO A 31 18.92 2.11 8.32
C PRO A 31 18.88 1.09 7.19
N VAL A 32 17.86 1.17 6.32
CA VAL A 32 17.61 0.13 5.30
C VAL A 32 18.92 -0.10 4.56
N ALA A 33 19.63 -1.16 4.93
CA ALA A 33 20.91 -1.51 4.36
C ALA A 33 20.64 -1.63 2.86
N ARG A 34 21.41 -0.88 2.06
CA ARG A 34 21.36 -0.77 0.60
C ARG A 34 20.40 -1.82 0.01
N TRP A 35 19.12 -1.45 -0.12
CA TRP A 35 18.09 -2.42 -0.50
C TRP A 35 18.47 -3.02 -1.84
N GLU A 36 18.80 -4.31 -1.87
CA GLU A 36 19.09 -5.04 -3.09
C GLU A 36 17.77 -5.63 -3.61
N PRO A 37 17.18 -5.04 -4.67
CA PRO A 37 15.98 -5.60 -5.27
C PRO A 37 16.27 -7.00 -5.79
N THR A 38 15.49 -7.98 -5.35
CA THR A 38 15.43 -9.29 -5.99
C THR A 38 14.09 -9.45 -6.70
N VAL A 39 14.06 -10.22 -7.78
CA VAL A 39 12.81 -10.52 -8.50
C VAL A 39 11.83 -11.22 -7.56
N GLU A 40 12.29 -12.17 -6.75
CA GLU A 40 11.45 -12.86 -5.76
C GLU A 40 10.89 -11.91 -4.70
N GLY A 41 11.71 -10.99 -4.18
CA GLY A 41 11.26 -9.96 -3.25
C GLY A 41 10.22 -9.01 -3.87
N TYR A 42 10.41 -8.65 -5.13
CA TYR A 42 9.46 -7.83 -5.87
C TYR A 42 8.15 -8.57 -6.15
N LEU A 43 8.19 -9.84 -6.54
CA LEU A 43 7.01 -10.67 -6.74
C LEU A 43 6.19 -10.81 -5.46
N ARG A 44 6.84 -11.08 -4.31
CA ARG A 44 6.16 -11.09 -2.99
C ARG A 44 5.46 -9.76 -2.71
N PHE A 45 6.14 -8.65 -2.95
CA PHE A 45 5.55 -7.32 -2.79
C PHE A 45 4.34 -7.10 -3.70
N LEU A 46 4.40 -7.53 -4.97
CA LEU A 46 3.28 -7.39 -5.91
C LEU A 46 2.07 -8.24 -5.52
N VAL A 47 2.31 -9.49 -5.08
CA VAL A 47 1.26 -10.40 -4.61
C VAL A 47 0.55 -9.84 -3.38
N ASP A 48 1.31 -9.41 -2.37
CA ASP A 48 0.73 -8.80 -1.15
C ASP A 48 -0.01 -7.50 -1.48
N SER A 49 0.58 -6.66 -2.33
CA SER A 49 -0.08 -5.42 -2.78
C SER A 49 -1.39 -5.72 -3.50
N LYS A 50 -1.41 -6.70 -4.41
CA LYS A 50 -2.62 -7.10 -5.13
C LYS A 50 -3.69 -7.56 -4.15
N LEU A 51 -3.34 -8.40 -3.17
CA LEU A 51 -4.30 -8.88 -2.16
C LEU A 51 -4.91 -7.71 -1.37
N VAL A 52 -4.07 -6.77 -0.91
CA VAL A 52 -4.54 -5.61 -0.15
C VAL A 52 -5.45 -4.72 -0.99
N PHE A 53 -5.07 -4.39 -2.23
CA PHE A 53 -5.92 -3.59 -3.10
C PHE A 53 -7.23 -4.29 -3.45
N GLN A 54 -7.20 -5.60 -3.74
CA GLN A 54 -8.40 -6.38 -3.96
C GLN A 54 -9.34 -6.31 -2.76
N THR A 55 -8.79 -6.46 -1.55
CA THR A 55 -9.57 -6.40 -0.31
C THR A 55 -10.24 -5.03 -0.12
N LEU A 56 -9.49 -3.94 -0.33
CA LEU A 56 -10.05 -2.59 -0.26
C LEU A 56 -11.18 -2.39 -1.27
N GLU A 57 -10.97 -2.84 -2.52
CA GLU A 57 -11.92 -2.74 -3.62
C GLU A 57 -13.19 -3.58 -3.35
N ASP A 58 -13.05 -4.81 -2.84
CA ASP A 58 -14.16 -5.70 -2.48
C ASP A 58 -14.98 -5.17 -1.30
N ILE A 59 -14.33 -4.54 -0.31
CA ILE A 59 -15.02 -3.90 0.82
C ILE A 59 -15.91 -2.76 0.31
N VAL A 60 -15.36 -1.85 -0.51
CA VAL A 60 -16.14 -0.72 -1.01
C VAL A 60 -17.22 -1.18 -2.00
N ASP A 61 -16.97 -2.23 -2.78
CA ASP A 61 -17.95 -2.82 -3.71
C ASP A 61 -19.11 -3.55 -3.01
N ARG A 62 -18.88 -4.14 -1.84
CA ARG A 62 -19.99 -4.62 -1.00
C ARG A 62 -20.85 -3.49 -0.44
N ALA A 63 -20.25 -2.32 -0.17
CA ALA A 63 -20.86 -1.17 0.53
C ALA A 63 -21.80 -1.55 1.68
N ALA A 64 -21.28 -2.35 2.62
CA ALA A 64 -21.98 -2.61 3.88
C ALA A 64 -22.27 -1.32 4.67
N VAL A 65 -21.48 -0.25 4.42
CA VAL A 65 -21.71 1.11 4.93
C VAL A 65 -22.18 2.00 3.79
N PRO A 66 -23.27 2.78 3.95
CA PRO A 66 -23.93 3.49 2.83
C PRO A 66 -23.02 4.38 1.98
N TRP A 67 -22.02 5.00 2.59
CA TRP A 67 -21.13 5.93 1.91
C TRP A 67 -19.89 5.27 1.28
N TYR A 68 -19.66 3.96 1.47
CA TYR A 68 -18.56 3.25 0.79
C TYR A 68 -18.72 3.24 -0.73
N ALA A 69 -19.95 3.32 -1.23
CA ALA A 69 -20.21 3.33 -2.67
C ALA A 69 -19.55 4.54 -3.38
N GLU A 70 -19.34 5.65 -2.67
CA GLU A 70 -18.67 6.85 -3.20
C GLU A 70 -17.18 6.63 -3.49
N PHE A 71 -16.58 5.55 -2.96
CA PHE A 71 -15.18 5.19 -3.13
C PHE A 71 -14.94 4.15 -4.24
N ARG A 72 -15.96 3.84 -5.04
CA ARG A 72 -15.86 2.96 -6.21
C ARG A 72 -15.57 3.76 -7.47
N ASN A 73 -14.98 3.12 -8.48
CA ASN A 73 -14.79 3.68 -9.81
C ASN A 73 -14.03 5.02 -9.80
N THR A 74 -13.05 5.12 -8.91
CA THR A 74 -12.24 6.32 -8.70
C THR A 74 -11.16 6.48 -9.77
N GLY A 75 -10.87 5.41 -10.52
CA GLY A 75 -9.74 5.31 -11.45
C GLY A 75 -8.41 5.05 -10.75
N LEU A 76 -8.43 4.85 -9.43
CA LEU A 76 -7.25 4.54 -8.62
C LEU A 76 -7.04 3.03 -8.42
N GLU A 77 -8.02 2.21 -8.79
CA GLU A 77 -8.05 0.75 -8.60
C GLU A 77 -6.78 0.09 -9.16
N ARG A 78 -6.21 -0.84 -8.39
CA ARG A 78 -4.91 -1.44 -8.68
C ARG A 78 -4.93 -2.96 -8.74
N SER A 79 -5.96 -3.62 -8.23
CA SER A 79 -6.04 -5.09 -8.22
C SER A 79 -5.87 -5.70 -9.62
N GLU A 80 -6.61 -5.20 -10.61
CA GLU A 80 -6.58 -5.66 -12.00
C GLU A 80 -5.26 -5.33 -12.73
N PRO A 81 -4.72 -4.09 -12.67
CA PRO A 81 -3.37 -3.82 -13.17
C PRO A 81 -2.29 -4.72 -12.56
N LEU A 82 -2.32 -4.96 -11.25
CA LEU A 82 -1.34 -5.82 -10.57
C LEU A 82 -1.50 -7.29 -10.97
N LYS A 83 -2.72 -7.75 -11.22
CA LYS A 83 -2.97 -9.08 -11.79
C LYS A 83 -2.26 -9.24 -13.13
N LYS A 84 -2.39 -8.26 -14.03
CA LYS A 84 -1.72 -8.27 -15.34
C LYS A 84 -0.20 -8.25 -15.22
N ASP A 85 0.33 -7.49 -14.25
CA ASP A 85 1.76 -7.49 -13.98
C ASP A 85 2.26 -8.89 -13.56
N LEU A 86 1.53 -9.59 -12.69
CA LEU A 86 1.86 -10.94 -12.24
C LEU A 86 1.70 -12.00 -13.35
N GLU A 87 0.66 -11.88 -14.18
CA GLU A 87 0.47 -12.73 -15.37
C GLU A 87 1.67 -12.58 -16.32
N TRP A 88 2.12 -11.35 -16.56
CA TRP A 88 3.32 -11.08 -17.37
C TRP A 88 4.58 -11.74 -16.78
N PHE A 89 4.78 -11.70 -15.46
CA PHE A 89 5.91 -12.40 -14.83
C PHE A 89 5.83 -13.93 -14.97
N THR A 90 4.62 -14.48 -14.97
CA THR A 90 4.39 -15.91 -15.22
C THR A 90 4.80 -16.28 -16.65
N GLU A 91 4.45 -15.45 -17.64
CA GLU A 91 4.87 -15.61 -19.04
C GLU A 91 6.40 -15.53 -19.21
N GLN A 92 7.09 -14.77 -18.36
CA GLN A 92 8.56 -14.72 -18.32
C GLN A 92 9.19 -15.95 -17.63
N GLY A 93 8.39 -16.92 -17.18
CA GLY A 93 8.87 -18.15 -16.54
C GLY A 93 9.11 -18.04 -15.03
N HIS A 94 8.62 -16.99 -14.38
CA HIS A 94 8.70 -16.87 -12.92
C HIS A 94 7.51 -17.55 -12.24
N THR A 95 7.79 -18.22 -11.12
CA THR A 95 6.74 -18.73 -10.23
C THR A 95 6.21 -17.60 -9.35
N ILE A 96 4.90 -17.37 -9.36
CA ILE A 96 4.26 -16.40 -8.49
C ILE A 96 4.14 -17.01 -7.08
N PRO A 97 4.70 -16.37 -6.04
CA PRO A 97 4.58 -16.88 -4.68
C PRO A 97 3.17 -16.68 -4.13
N GLU A 98 2.83 -17.42 -3.09
CA GLU A 98 1.62 -17.15 -2.29
C GLU A 98 1.77 -15.84 -1.49
N PRO A 99 0.66 -15.18 -1.13
CA PRO A 99 0.68 -14.03 -0.23
C PRO A 99 1.35 -14.35 1.10
N THR A 100 2.06 -13.37 1.65
CA THR A 100 2.75 -13.54 2.92
C THR A 100 1.77 -13.54 4.09
N ALA A 101 2.21 -14.06 5.24
CA ALA A 101 1.45 -13.97 6.49
C ALA A 101 1.13 -12.51 6.88
N ALA A 102 2.02 -11.57 6.56
CA ALA A 102 1.78 -10.15 6.83
C ALA A 102 0.74 -9.56 5.87
N GLY A 103 0.81 -9.90 4.58
CA GLY A 103 -0.18 -9.48 3.58
C GLY A 103 -1.59 -9.99 3.90
N THR A 104 -1.70 -11.28 4.24
CA THR A 104 -2.98 -11.91 4.64
C THR A 104 -3.51 -11.37 5.96
N ALA A 105 -2.66 -11.17 6.98
CA ALA A 105 -3.08 -10.57 8.25
C ALA A 105 -3.61 -9.15 8.05
N TYR A 106 -2.97 -8.35 7.19
CA TYR A 106 -3.42 -6.98 6.94
C TYR A 106 -4.73 -6.94 6.16
N ALA A 107 -4.91 -7.80 5.15
CA ALA A 107 -6.18 -7.94 4.44
C ALA A 107 -7.33 -8.30 5.41
N SER A 108 -7.14 -9.33 6.24
CA SER A 108 -8.13 -9.71 7.26
C SER A 108 -8.42 -8.59 8.26
N TYR A 109 -7.40 -7.81 8.64
CA TYR A 109 -7.58 -6.66 9.50
C TYR A 109 -8.43 -5.56 8.84
N LEU A 110 -8.24 -5.29 7.54
CA LEU A 110 -9.04 -4.32 6.80
C LEU A 110 -10.51 -4.75 6.70
N GLU A 111 -10.75 -6.03 6.45
CA GLU A 111 -12.09 -6.64 6.47
C GLU A 111 -12.80 -6.39 7.80
N GLU A 112 -12.16 -6.79 8.91
CA GLU A 112 -12.70 -6.60 10.25
C GLU A 112 -12.95 -5.12 10.57
N LEU A 113 -11.99 -4.25 10.20
CA LEU A 113 -12.07 -2.82 10.46
C LEU A 113 -13.21 -2.17 9.68
N SER A 114 -13.47 -2.62 8.46
CA SER A 114 -14.52 -2.07 7.60
C SER A 114 -15.93 -2.19 8.18
N GLU A 115 -16.15 -3.17 9.06
CA GLU A 115 -17.41 -3.39 9.76
C GLU A 115 -17.41 -2.74 11.15
N LYS A 116 -16.30 -2.85 11.90
CA LYS A 116 -16.23 -2.40 13.29
C LYS A 116 -15.98 -0.90 13.45
N ASP A 117 -15.15 -0.32 12.58
CA ASP A 117 -14.77 1.09 12.61
C ASP A 117 -14.57 1.62 11.17
N PRO A 118 -15.67 1.96 10.48
CA PRO A 118 -15.63 2.46 9.11
C PRO A 118 -14.74 3.69 8.90
N GLN A 119 -14.65 4.56 9.90
CA GLN A 119 -13.84 5.77 9.87
C GLN A 119 -12.35 5.42 9.88
N ALA A 120 -11.93 4.48 10.73
CA ALA A 120 -10.56 3.96 10.72
C ALA A 120 -10.25 3.24 9.40
N PHE A 121 -11.18 2.46 8.86
CA PHE A 121 -11.02 1.84 7.54
C PHE A 121 -10.72 2.88 6.45
N ILE A 122 -11.44 4.01 6.42
CA ILE A 122 -11.17 5.06 5.43
C ILE A 122 -9.82 5.72 5.60
N CYS A 123 -9.32 5.87 6.82
CA CYS A 123 -7.95 6.32 7.03
C CYS A 123 -6.93 5.37 6.37
N HIS A 124 -7.15 4.05 6.48
CA HIS A 124 -6.30 3.06 5.80
C HIS A 124 -6.47 3.11 4.28
N PHE A 125 -7.70 3.16 3.77
CA PHE A 125 -8.00 3.32 2.34
C PHE A 125 -7.26 4.53 1.77
N TYR A 126 -7.42 5.70 2.39
CA TYR A 126 -6.75 6.94 1.99
C TYR A 126 -5.22 6.77 2.00
N ASN A 127 -4.64 6.25 3.08
CA ASN A 127 -3.19 6.13 3.20
C ASN A 127 -2.60 5.20 2.14
N VAL A 128 -3.27 4.09 1.81
CA VAL A 128 -2.80 3.14 0.79
C VAL A 128 -2.80 3.79 -0.60
N TYR A 129 -3.91 4.40 -1.03
CA TYR A 129 -3.99 5.04 -2.35
C TYR A 129 -3.14 6.33 -2.43
N PHE A 130 -3.05 7.10 -1.35
CA PHE A 130 -2.22 8.30 -1.29
C PHE A 130 -0.73 7.95 -1.38
N ALA A 131 -0.26 6.96 -0.59
CA ALA A 131 1.13 6.52 -0.67
C ALA A 131 1.48 5.98 -2.07
N HIS A 132 0.56 5.25 -2.69
CA HIS A 132 0.74 4.73 -4.05
C HIS A 132 0.89 5.85 -5.10
N THR A 133 0.03 6.87 -5.05
CA THR A 133 0.04 7.97 -6.04
C THR A 133 1.16 8.99 -5.80
N ALA A 134 1.49 9.28 -4.54
CA ALA A 134 2.53 10.24 -4.16
C ALA A 134 3.95 9.65 -4.32
N GLY A 135 4.18 8.44 -3.78
CA GLY A 135 5.50 7.80 -3.77
C GLY A 135 5.74 6.81 -4.91
N GLY A 136 4.69 6.12 -5.39
CA GLY A 136 4.81 5.06 -6.39
C GLY A 136 5.38 5.52 -7.73
N ARG A 137 5.15 6.78 -8.12
CA ARG A 137 5.74 7.36 -9.35
C ARG A 137 7.26 7.44 -9.31
N MET A 138 7.85 7.69 -8.14
CA MET A 138 9.31 7.76 -7.98
C MET A 138 9.92 6.36 -7.87
N ILE A 139 9.20 5.42 -7.23
CA ILE A 139 9.63 4.02 -7.09
C ILE A 139 9.56 3.29 -8.44
N GLY A 140 8.49 3.47 -9.21
CA GLY A 140 8.35 2.86 -10.55
C GLY A 140 9.52 3.19 -11.47
N LYS A 141 10.03 4.42 -11.43
CA LYS A 141 11.24 4.83 -12.19
C LYS A 141 12.50 4.10 -11.73
N LYS A 142 12.66 3.83 -10.43
CA LYS A 142 13.81 3.09 -9.89
C LYS A 142 13.74 1.59 -10.23
N VAL A 143 12.56 0.98 -10.16
CA VAL A 143 12.36 -0.42 -10.53
C VAL A 143 12.62 -0.63 -12.02
N LEU A 144 12.20 0.30 -12.88
CA LEU A 144 12.54 0.28 -14.31
C LEU A 144 14.05 0.35 -14.59
N LEU A 145 14.83 0.98 -13.71
CA LEU A 145 16.29 1.07 -13.83
C LEU A 145 17.00 -0.22 -13.38
N CYS A 146 16.35 -1.07 -12.58
CA CYS A 146 16.85 -2.40 -12.20
C CYS A 146 16.64 -3.47 -13.29
N ARG A 147 16.05 -3.12 -14.43
CA ARG A 147 15.95 -4.00 -15.63
C ARG A 147 17.25 -4.08 -16.45
N LYS A 148 18.40 -3.63 -15.92
CA LYS A 148 19.70 -3.75 -16.57
C LYS A 148 20.51 -4.90 -16.01
#